data_AF-A0A955NIH2-F1
#
_entry.id   AF-A0A955NIH2-F1
#
_cell.length_a   1.000
_cell.length_b   1.000
_cell.length_c   1.000
_cell.angle_alpha   90.00
_cell.angle_beta   90.00
_cell.angle_gamma   90.00
#
_symmetry.space_group_name_H-M   'P 1'
#
loop_
_entity.id
_entity.type
_entity.pdbx_description
1 polymer ?
#
loop_
_entity_poly.entity_id
_entity_poly.type
_entity_poly.pdbx_seq_one_letter_code
_entity_poly.pdbx_strand_id
1 'polypeptide(L)'
;WQEPFVTLRLPKIFNLRSDPFEEADHIAMDYGHWRIDRTFLLVPAQEYVAKFIASFKEFPPSQKVGSFSLDQVLEKLTSAGTSGQ
;
A
#
# COMPACT_ATOMS: atom_id res chain seq x y z
N TRP A 1 -1.66 3.43 14.35
CA TRP A 1 -1.99 4.24 13.16
C TRP A 1 -2.06 5.69 13.58
N GLN A 2 -0.90 6.34 13.66
CA GLN A 2 -0.78 7.73 14.09
C GLN A 2 -0.81 8.70 12.90
N GLU A 3 -0.46 8.22 11.70
CA GLU A 3 -0.48 9.01 10.47
C GLU A 3 -1.58 8.52 9.51
N PRO A 4 -2.25 9.45 8.79
CA PRO A 4 -3.23 9.09 7.78
C PRO A 4 -2.57 8.48 6.55
N PHE A 5 -3.26 7.54 5.89
CA PHE A 5 -2.82 7.06 4.58
C PHE A 5 -2.96 8.17 3.54
N VAL A 6 -1.83 8.55 2.93
CA VAL A 6 -1.78 9.56 1.86
C VAL A 6 -1.58 8.85 0.53
N THR A 7 -2.45 9.12 -0.44
CA THR A 7 -2.31 8.59 -1.81
C THR A 7 -1.24 9.37 -2.57
N LEU A 8 -0.19 8.67 -2.96
CA LEU A 8 0.87 9.24 -3.79
C LEU A 8 0.48 9.20 -5.26
N ARG A 9 0.83 10.24 -6.02
CA ARG A 9 0.61 10.28 -7.48
C ARG A 9 1.58 9.38 -8.26
N LEU A 10 2.70 9.04 -7.63
CA LEU A 10 3.75 8.21 -8.20
C LEU A 10 4.26 7.25 -7.11
N PRO A 11 4.46 5.96 -7.41
CA PRO A 11 5.08 5.03 -6.49
C PRO A 11 6.48 5.52 -6.06
N LYS A 12 6.83 5.30 -4.79
CA LYS A 12 8.21 5.50 -4.33
C LYS A 12 9.08 4.37 -4.87
N ILE A 13 10.31 4.71 -5.22
CA ILE A 13 11.33 3.77 -5.72
C ILE A 13 12.51 3.86 -4.76
N PHE A 14 13.06 2.72 -4.35
CA PHE A 14 14.23 2.65 -3.50
C PHE A 14 15.24 1.67 -4.06
N ASN A 15 16.52 1.95 -3.85
CA ASN A 15 17.59 1.03 -4.17
C ASN A 15 18.14 0.46 -2.85
N LEU A 16 17.65 -0.71 -2.45
CA LEU A 16 18.01 -1.35 -1.18
C LEU A 16 19.51 -1.70 -1.06
N ARG A 17 20.25 -1.76 -2.18
CA ARG A 17 21.70 -1.99 -2.14
C ARG A 17 22.46 -0.75 -1.68
N SER A 18 21.98 0.43 -2.06
CA SER A 18 22.61 1.72 -1.74
C SER A 18 21.95 2.41 -0.55
N ASP A 19 20.66 2.15 -0.33
CA ASP A 19 19.83 2.69 0.74
C ASP A 19 19.04 1.55 1.41
N PRO A 20 19.71 0.74 2.26
CA PRO A 20 19.10 -0.43 2.89
C PRO A 20 18.03 -0.08 3.91
N PHE A 21 17.98 1.17 4.38
CA PHE A 21 17.04 1.65 5.40
C PHE A 21 15.95 2.57 4.82
N GLU A 22 15.91 2.74 3.49
CA GLU A 22 14.89 3.55 2.79
C GLU A 22 14.84 5.02 3.27
N GLU A 23 15.97 5.56 3.74
CA GLU A 23 16.03 6.90 4.36
C GLU A 23 16.10 8.01 3.32
N ALA A 24 16.44 7.70 2.05
CA ALA A 24 16.70 8.73 1.04
C ALA A 24 15.51 9.67 0.80
N ASP A 25 14.27 9.21 0.95
CA ASP A 25 13.08 10.06 0.82
C ASP A 25 12.95 11.12 1.93
N HIS A 26 13.60 10.90 3.07
CA HIS A 26 13.55 11.79 4.23
C HIS A 26 14.76 12.71 4.34
N ILE A 27 15.96 12.20 4.04
CA ILE A 27 17.23 12.91 4.32
C ILE A 27 17.98 13.36 3.07
N ALA A 28 17.75 12.72 1.92
CA ALA A 28 18.53 13.02 0.72
C ALA A 28 17.96 14.24 0.00
N MET A 29 18.85 15.18 -0.32
CA MET A 29 18.49 16.44 -0.98
C MET A 29 17.92 16.24 -2.40
N ASP A 30 18.35 15.19 -3.10
CA ASP A 30 18.08 15.00 -4.54
C ASP A 30 17.26 13.73 -4.86
N TYR A 31 16.61 13.13 -3.87
CA TYR A 31 15.80 11.91 -4.07
C TYR A 31 14.68 12.13 -5.09
N GLY A 32 14.07 13.31 -5.11
CA GLY A 32 12.99 13.66 -6.04
C GLY A 32 13.40 13.54 -7.51
N HIS A 33 14.51 14.16 -7.91
CA HIS A 33 15.02 14.06 -9.28
C HIS A 33 15.46 12.63 -9.60
N TRP A 34 16.23 12.00 -8.70
CA TRP A 34 16.67 10.61 -8.84
C TRP A 34 15.51 9.63 -9.08
N ARG A 35 14.36 9.86 -8.41
CA ARG A 35 13.13 9.06 -8.54
C ARG A 35 12.47 9.28 -9.90
N ILE A 36 12.38 10.53 -10.36
CA ILE A 36 11.78 10.86 -11.67
C ILE A 36 12.58 10.23 -12.81
N ASP A 37 13.91 10.32 -12.76
CA ASP A 37 14.79 9.72 -13.76
C ASP A 37 14.64 8.20 -13.85
N ARG A 38 14.09 7.55 -12.81
CA ARG A 38 13.87 6.11 -12.71
C ARG A 38 12.43 5.67 -12.88
N THR A 39 11.53 6.57 -13.26
CA THR A 39 10.12 6.25 -13.53
C THR A 39 9.92 5.22 -14.63
N PHE A 40 10.90 5.06 -15.54
CA PHE A 40 10.90 4.00 -16.55
C PHE A 40 10.83 2.58 -15.97
N LEU A 41 11.20 2.38 -14.70
CA LEU A 41 11.10 1.10 -14.00
C LEU A 41 9.65 0.69 -13.72
N LEU A 42 8.69 1.62 -13.73
CA LEU A 42 7.31 1.35 -13.32
C LEU A 42 6.56 0.47 -14.32
N VAL A 43 6.81 0.63 -15.62
CA VAL A 43 6.15 -0.19 -16.66
C VAL A 43 6.48 -1.68 -16.53
N PRO A 44 7.75 -2.11 -16.47
CA PRO A 44 8.05 -3.53 -16.26
C PRO A 44 7.65 -4.02 -14.87
N ALA A 45 7.68 -3.16 -13.84
CA ALA A 45 7.20 -3.52 -12.51
C ALA A 45 5.70 -3.88 -12.49
N GLN A 46 4.88 -3.20 -13.32
CA GLN A 46 3.46 -3.54 -13.45
C GLN A 46 3.25 -4.98 -13.92
N GLU A 47 4.06 -5.48 -14.86
CA GLU A 47 3.96 -6.87 -15.33
C GLU A 47 4.27 -7.87 -14.21
N TYR A 48 5.31 -7.58 -13.41
CA TYR A 48 5.69 -8.43 -12.27
C TYR A 48 4.58 -8.48 -11.21
N VAL A 49 4.03 -7.32 -10.85
CA VAL A 49 2.90 -7.23 -9.90
C VAL A 49 1.66 -7.91 -10.46
N ALA A 50 1.37 -7.77 -11.75
CA ALA A 50 0.23 -8.43 -12.39
C ALA A 50 0.34 -9.96 -12.33
N LYS A 51 1.53 -10.52 -12.55
CA LYS A 51 1.79 -11.96 -12.39
C LYS A 51 1.58 -12.41 -10.95
N PHE A 52 2.05 -11.63 -9.98
CA PHE A 52 1.82 -11.92 -8.56
C PHE A 52 0.33 -11.89 -8.20
N ILE A 53 -0.43 -10.88 -8.65
CA ILE A 53 -1.89 -10.80 -8.43
C ILE A 53 -2.61 -11.97 -9.10
N ALA A 54 -2.16 -12.42 -10.28
CA ALA A 54 -2.74 -13.59 -10.93
C ALA A 54 -2.63 -14.87 -10.09
N SER A 55 -1.60 -15.01 -9.25
CA SER A 55 -1.44 -16.14 -8.33
C SER A 55 -2.56 -16.24 -7.29
N PHE A 56 -3.25 -15.14 -6.96
CA PHE A 56 -4.35 -15.14 -6.00
C PHE A 56 -5.59 -15.90 -6.50
N LYS A 57 -5.65 -16.25 -7.78
CA LYS A 57 -6.67 -17.20 -8.30
C LYS A 57 -6.46 -18.61 -7.75
N GLU A 58 -5.21 -19.02 -7.60
CA GLU A 58 -4.82 -20.35 -7.08
C GLU A 58 -4.66 -20.32 -5.56
N PHE A 59 -4.11 -19.22 -5.03
CA PHE A 59 -3.86 -19.02 -3.60
C PHE A 59 -4.64 -17.81 -3.08
N PRO A 60 -5.94 -17.95 -2.79
CA PRO A 60 -6.74 -16.82 -2.32
C PRO A 60 -6.19 -16.25 -1.02
N PRO A 61 -6.19 -14.92 -0.83
CA PRO A 61 -5.67 -14.29 0.38
C PRO A 61 -6.45 -14.79 1.61
N SER A 62 -5.73 -15.38 2.57
CA SER A 62 -6.32 -16.00 3.76
C SER A 62 -6.78 -15.00 4.82
N GLN A 63 -6.25 -13.78 4.78
CA GLN A 63 -6.68 -12.69 5.66
C GLN A 63 -7.75 -11.84 4.98
N LYS A 64 -8.91 -11.70 5.64
CA LYS A 64 -9.87 -10.64 5.30
C LYS A 64 -9.18 -9.29 5.51
N VAL A 65 -9.32 -8.37 4.54
CA VAL A 65 -8.85 -6.98 4.66
C VAL A 65 -9.22 -6.44 6.04
N GLY A 66 -8.20 -6.02 6.81
CA GLY A 66 -8.32 -5.70 8.22
C GLY A 66 -9.51 -4.79 8.50
N SER A 67 -10.36 -5.19 9.44
CA SER A 67 -11.65 -4.59 9.80
C SER A 67 -11.58 -3.24 10.51
N PHE A 68 -10.58 -2.41 10.19
CA PHE A 68 -10.40 -1.10 10.82
C PHE A 68 -10.92 0.07 9.98
N SER A 69 -11.77 -0.21 8.99
CA SER A 69 -12.65 0.83 8.44
C SER A 69 -13.66 1.21 9.51
N LEU A 70 -13.77 2.51 9.80
CA LEU A 70 -14.80 3.07 10.69
C LEU A 70 -16.21 2.57 10.31
N ASP A 71 -16.42 2.31 9.01
CA ASP A 71 -17.62 1.70 8.44
C ASP A 71 -17.96 0.33 9.04
N GLN A 72 -16.98 -0.55 9.28
CA GLN A 72 -17.25 -1.86 9.91
C GLN A 72 -17.54 -1.75 11.41
N VAL A 73 -16.99 -0.74 12.08
CA VAL A 73 -17.31 -0.46 13.50
C VAL A 73 -18.73 0.12 13.59
N LEU A 74 -19.08 1.05 12.71
CA LEU A 74 -20.43 1.57 12.60
C LEU A 74 -21.43 0.47 12.22
N GLU A 75 -21.12 -0.40 11.26
CA GLU A 75 -21.96 -1.52 10.87
C GLU A 75 -22.19 -2.50 12.03
N LYS A 76 -21.13 -2.85 12.79
CA LYS A 76 -21.26 -3.69 14.00
C LYS A 76 -22.09 -3.03 15.10
N LEU A 77 -21.90 -1.74 15.36
CA LEU A 77 -22.70 -1.00 16.35
C LEU A 77 -24.17 -0.87 15.94
N THR A 78 -24.44 -0.68 14.64
CA THR A 78 -25.81 -0.58 14.11
C THR A 78 -26.51 -1.93 14.18
N SER A 79 -25.80 -3.03 13.84
CA SER A 79 -26.34 -4.40 13.93
C SER A 79 -26.64 -4.84 15.36
N ALA A 80 -25.88 -4.36 16.36
CA ALA A 80 -26.11 -4.64 17.78
C ALA A 80 -27.27 -3.83 18.39
N GLY A 81 -27.69 -2.74 17.75
CA GLY A 81 -28.82 -1.91 18.20
C GLY A 81 -30.20 -2.43 17.78
N THR A 82 -30.29 -3.42 16.90
CA THR A 82 -31.58 -3.94 16.37
C THR A 82 -32.04 -5.22 17.06
N SER A 83 -31.26 -5.84 17.95
CA SER A 83 -31.68 -7.00 18.76
C SER A 83 -32.34 -6.60 20.08
N GLY A 84 -33.21 -5.58 20.02
CA GLY A 84 -33.82 -4.96 21.20
C GLY A 84 -35.17 -4.32 20.89
N GLN A 85 -36.00 -4.97 20.06
CA GLN A 85 -37.47 -4.90 20.09
C GLN A 85 -38.03 -6.26 19.65
#